data_AF-A0A6I4UZ65-F1
#
_entry.id   AF-A0A6I4UZ65-F1
#
_cell.length_a   1.000
_cell.length_b   1.000
_cell.length_c   1.000
_cell.angle_alpha   90.00
_cell.angle_beta   90.00
_cell.angle_gamma   90.00
#
_symmetry.space_group_name_H-M   'P 1'
#
loop_
_entity.id
_entity.type
_entity.pdbx_description
1 polymer ?
#
loop_
_entity_poly.entity_id
_entity_poly.type
_entity_poly.pdbx_seq_one_letter_code
_entity_poly.pdbx_strand_id
1 'polypeptide(L)'
;MRIAFYIPLAALGLSACGSEVEQPKSEEEVIAAMENLAKPEPGLYRTSTEMVEFSIPGLPAEQVEQMKQMQGMGSNVSEQCLTEAEANKGFKDMLRELSKPDEGLSCDFTRFDTSGSNLDAKMSCDGPAGAGAEISLTGLVETDRSDLMMDMAVDAGPVGKMNMKMKTKSERIGPCT
;
A
#
# COMPACT_ATOMS: atom_id res chain seq x y z
N MET A 1 64.63 -29.71 -10.62
CA MET A 1 63.94 -30.70 -9.77
C MET A 1 62.45 -30.40 -9.86
N ARG A 2 61.67 -31.34 -10.40
CA ARG A 2 60.23 -31.23 -10.65
C ARG A 2 59.48 -31.48 -9.34
N ILE A 3 58.63 -30.56 -8.91
CA ILE A 3 57.47 -30.89 -8.07
C ILE A 3 56.29 -30.10 -8.61
N ALA A 4 55.41 -30.83 -9.28
CA ALA A 4 54.07 -30.40 -9.62
C ALA A 4 53.21 -30.48 -8.36
N PHE A 5 52.41 -29.45 -8.09
CA PHE A 5 51.23 -29.55 -7.25
C PHE A 5 50.07 -28.91 -8.01
N TYR A 6 49.23 -29.77 -8.56
CA TYR A 6 47.89 -29.48 -9.05
C TYR A 6 46.92 -29.39 -7.86
N ILE A 7 45.71 -28.87 -8.11
CA ILE A 7 44.44 -29.00 -7.34
C ILE A 7 44.15 -27.80 -6.40
N PRO A 8 42.93 -27.22 -6.39
CA PRO A 8 41.96 -27.03 -7.48
C PRO A 8 41.29 -25.64 -7.50
N LEU A 9 40.56 -25.41 -8.57
CA LEU A 9 39.47 -24.45 -8.70
C LEU A 9 38.44 -24.66 -7.56
N ALA A 10 38.38 -23.75 -6.59
CA ALA A 10 37.26 -23.64 -5.66
C ALA A 10 36.44 -22.41 -6.04
N ALA A 11 35.45 -22.63 -6.91
CA ALA A 11 34.31 -21.74 -7.03
C ALA A 11 33.61 -21.71 -5.68
N LEU A 12 33.86 -20.67 -4.89
CA LEU A 12 33.04 -20.37 -3.72
C LEU A 12 31.68 -19.91 -4.23
N GLY A 13 30.69 -20.76 -3.98
CA GLY A 13 29.35 -20.67 -4.52
C GLY A 13 28.62 -19.41 -4.09
N LEU A 14 27.94 -18.82 -5.08
CA LEU A 14 26.72 -18.08 -4.86
C LEU A 14 25.67 -19.05 -4.28
N SER A 15 25.59 -19.12 -2.96
CA SER A 15 24.42 -19.68 -2.28
C SER A 15 24.38 -19.17 -0.84
N ALA A 16 23.82 -17.97 -0.66
CA ALA A 16 23.21 -17.58 0.60
C ALA A 16 21.93 -16.82 0.25
N CYS A 17 20.81 -17.42 0.65
CA CYS A 17 19.43 -17.09 0.34
C CYS A 17 19.14 -15.58 0.31
N GLY A 18 18.64 -15.14 -0.83
CA GLY A 18 17.90 -13.90 -0.95
C GLY A 18 16.59 -14.03 -0.18
N SER A 19 16.59 -13.51 1.03
CA SER A 19 15.47 -12.71 1.50
C SER A 19 15.99 -11.29 1.46
N GLU A 20 15.84 -10.63 0.31
CA GLU A 20 16.05 -9.19 0.23
C GLU A 20 14.98 -8.58 1.13
N VAL A 21 15.35 -8.30 2.39
CA VAL A 21 14.50 -7.54 3.29
C VAL A 21 14.36 -6.18 2.64
N GLU A 22 13.18 -5.89 2.11
CA GLU A 22 12.83 -4.58 1.53
C GLU A 22 13.17 -3.54 2.63
N GLN A 23 14.26 -2.81 2.45
CA GLN A 23 14.73 -1.83 3.42
C GLN A 23 13.82 -0.59 3.36
N PRO A 24 13.62 0.12 4.49
CA PRO A 24 12.88 1.38 4.49
C PRO A 24 13.45 2.32 3.43
N LYS A 25 12.59 2.77 2.51
CA LYS A 25 12.88 3.80 1.51
C LYS A 25 13.05 5.13 2.23
N SER A 26 14.01 5.93 1.79
CA SER A 26 14.13 7.29 2.30
C SER A 26 12.93 8.15 1.88
N GLU A 27 12.58 9.15 2.69
CA GLU A 27 11.50 10.10 2.37
C GLU A 27 11.72 10.77 1.01
N GLU A 28 12.97 11.10 0.67
CA GLU A 28 13.35 11.71 -0.60
C GLU A 28 13.06 10.79 -1.80
N GLU A 29 13.33 9.49 -1.68
CA GLU A 29 13.03 8.52 -2.73
C GLU A 29 11.53 8.36 -2.96
N VAL A 30 10.75 8.32 -1.88
CA VAL A 30 9.28 8.21 -1.96
C VAL A 30 8.69 9.47 -2.61
N ILE A 31 9.14 10.67 -2.19
CA ILE A 31 8.71 11.93 -2.80
C ILE A 31 9.03 11.96 -4.31
N ALA A 32 10.25 11.60 -4.69
CA ALA A 32 10.67 11.61 -6.10
C ALA A 32 9.85 10.63 -6.94
N ALA A 33 9.57 9.43 -6.44
CA ALA A 33 8.73 8.46 -7.13
C ALA A 33 7.28 8.95 -7.30
N MET A 34 6.75 9.69 -6.34
CA MET A 34 5.40 10.26 -6.41
C MET A 34 5.27 11.43 -7.39
N GLU A 35 6.33 12.21 -7.60
CA GLU A 35 6.32 13.25 -8.62
C GLU A 35 6.17 12.70 -10.05
N ASN A 36 6.46 11.41 -10.24
CA ASN A 36 6.23 10.72 -11.51
C ASN A 36 4.78 10.27 -11.71
N LEU A 37 3.94 10.28 -10.67
CA LEU A 37 2.53 9.95 -10.80
C LEU A 37 1.78 11.09 -11.50
N ALA A 38 0.79 10.72 -12.31
CA ALA A 38 -0.11 11.66 -12.92
C ALA A 38 -0.82 12.50 -11.84
N LYS A 39 -0.81 13.83 -12.00
CA LYS A 39 -1.61 14.70 -11.15
C LYS A 39 -3.08 14.59 -11.57
N PRO A 40 -4.01 14.45 -10.61
CA PRO A 40 -5.43 14.40 -10.95
C PRO A 40 -5.91 15.75 -11.47
N GLU A 41 -6.84 15.75 -12.40
CA GLU A 41 -7.51 16.95 -12.90
C GLU A 41 -8.55 17.45 -11.89
N PRO A 42 -8.74 18.76 -11.70
CA PRO A 42 -9.83 19.26 -10.87
C PRO A 42 -11.21 18.91 -11.46
N GLY A 43 -12.17 18.58 -10.60
CA GLY A 43 -13.51 18.19 -11.02
C GLY A 43 -14.27 17.37 -9.99
N LEU A 44 -15.49 16.98 -10.35
CA LEU A 44 -16.30 16.05 -9.58
C LEU A 44 -15.83 14.62 -9.86
N TYR A 45 -15.47 13.91 -8.82
CA TYR A 45 -15.07 12.50 -8.89
C TYR A 45 -16.12 11.62 -8.26
N ARG A 46 -16.39 10.49 -8.91
CA ARG A 46 -17.14 9.38 -8.33
C ARG A 46 -16.14 8.32 -7.88
N THR A 47 -16.16 8.04 -6.58
CA THR A 47 -15.31 7.02 -5.97
C THR A 47 -16.16 5.87 -5.47
N SER A 48 -15.88 4.65 -5.95
CA SER A 48 -16.45 3.40 -5.44
C SER A 48 -15.40 2.64 -4.65
N THR A 49 -15.73 2.30 -3.40
CA THR A 49 -14.92 1.44 -2.54
C THR A 49 -15.67 0.14 -2.32
N GLU A 50 -14.99 -0.98 -2.48
CA GLU A 50 -15.53 -2.33 -2.32
C GLU A 50 -14.60 -3.14 -1.42
N MET A 51 -15.15 -3.78 -0.39
CA MET A 51 -14.42 -4.76 0.40
C MET A 51 -14.41 -6.10 -0.34
N VAL A 52 -13.26 -6.45 -0.91
CA VAL A 52 -13.06 -7.67 -1.70
C VAL A 52 -12.79 -8.86 -0.78
N GLU A 53 -12.02 -8.64 0.28
CA GLU A 53 -11.69 -9.67 1.26
C GLU A 53 -11.68 -9.07 2.66
N PHE A 54 -12.20 -9.82 3.62
CA PHE A 54 -11.98 -9.52 5.03
C PHE A 54 -12.07 -10.82 5.81
N SER A 55 -11.01 -11.13 6.57
CA SER A 55 -10.86 -12.37 7.31
C SER A 55 -10.14 -12.16 8.63
N ILE A 56 -10.56 -12.92 9.64
CA ILE A 56 -9.94 -12.95 10.96
C ILE A 56 -9.62 -14.43 11.25
N PRO A 57 -8.34 -14.84 11.31
CA PRO A 57 -7.98 -16.21 11.60
C PRO A 57 -8.60 -16.70 12.92
N GLY A 58 -9.24 -17.86 12.89
CA GLY A 58 -9.93 -18.45 14.04
C GLY A 58 -11.42 -18.12 14.16
N LEU A 59 -11.94 -17.18 13.35
CA LEU A 59 -13.39 -16.92 13.26
C LEU A 59 -14.02 -17.63 12.05
N PRO A 60 -15.20 -18.24 12.19
CA PRO A 60 -15.99 -18.75 11.08
C PRO A 60 -16.46 -17.64 10.13
N ALA A 61 -16.62 -17.96 8.85
CA ALA A 61 -17.04 -17.02 7.82
C ALA A 61 -18.39 -16.33 8.13
N GLU A 62 -19.35 -17.04 8.74
CA GLU A 62 -20.64 -16.46 9.12
C GLU A 62 -20.50 -15.30 10.12
N GLN A 63 -19.61 -15.44 11.11
CA GLN A 63 -19.36 -14.39 12.09
C GLN A 63 -18.64 -13.20 11.47
N VAL A 64 -17.69 -13.48 10.57
CA VAL A 64 -16.98 -12.44 9.81
C VAL A 64 -17.94 -11.64 8.93
N GLU A 65 -18.87 -12.28 8.23
CA GLU A 65 -19.90 -11.60 7.43
C GLU A 65 -20.86 -10.76 8.30
N GLN A 66 -21.27 -11.29 9.46
CA GLN A 66 -22.07 -10.52 10.41
C GLN A 66 -21.31 -9.27 10.88
N MET A 67 -20.02 -9.37 11.17
CA MET A 67 -19.18 -8.21 11.54
C MET A 67 -19.14 -7.18 10.42
N LYS A 68 -18.91 -7.60 9.16
CA LYS A 68 -18.92 -6.68 8.01
C LYS A 68 -20.23 -5.92 7.90
N GLN A 69 -21.36 -6.61 8.06
CA GLN A 69 -22.69 -5.99 8.01
C GLN A 69 -22.90 -4.99 9.14
N MET A 70 -22.54 -5.36 10.38
CA MET A 70 -22.67 -4.46 11.53
C MET A 70 -21.79 -3.22 11.42
N GLN A 71 -20.59 -3.34 10.85
CA GLN A 71 -19.65 -2.24 10.67
C GLN A 71 -19.89 -1.44 9.38
N GLY A 72 -20.89 -1.82 8.57
CA GLY A 72 -21.19 -1.14 7.31
C GLY A 72 -20.07 -1.24 6.27
N MET A 73 -19.25 -2.29 6.35
CA MET A 73 -18.08 -2.53 5.50
C MET A 73 -18.43 -3.01 4.07
N GLY A 74 -19.64 -2.69 3.60
CA GLY A 74 -20.09 -3.02 2.25
C GLY A 74 -19.48 -2.11 1.18
N SER A 75 -19.89 -2.34 -0.07
CA SER A 75 -19.54 -1.45 -1.16
C SER A 75 -20.22 -0.10 -1.00
N ASN A 76 -19.44 0.97 -1.15
CA ASN A 76 -19.91 2.34 -1.01
C ASN A 76 -19.52 3.15 -2.24
N VAL A 77 -20.40 4.05 -2.68
CA VAL A 77 -20.12 5.01 -3.75
C VAL A 77 -20.32 6.39 -3.19
N SER A 78 -19.34 7.27 -3.41
CA SER A 78 -19.41 8.67 -3.01
C SER A 78 -19.00 9.56 -4.18
N GLU A 79 -19.50 10.79 -4.17
CA GLU A 79 -19.10 11.82 -5.12
C GLU A 79 -18.48 12.98 -4.35
N GLN A 80 -17.31 13.42 -4.80
CA GLN A 80 -16.48 14.38 -4.10
C GLN A 80 -15.91 15.38 -5.10
N CYS A 81 -16.01 16.67 -4.80
CA CYS A 81 -15.35 17.69 -5.61
C CYS A 81 -13.86 17.75 -5.24
N LEU A 82 -13.00 17.56 -6.23
CA LEU A 82 -11.57 17.82 -6.13
C LEU A 82 -11.29 19.23 -6.64
N THR A 83 -10.89 20.11 -5.73
CA THR A 83 -10.52 21.49 -6.06
C THR A 83 -9.18 21.54 -6.79
N GLU A 84 -8.92 22.64 -7.50
CA GLU A 84 -7.62 22.88 -8.13
C GLU A 84 -6.47 22.92 -7.11
N ALA A 85 -6.73 23.42 -5.90
CA ALA A 85 -5.74 23.40 -4.83
C ALA A 85 -5.38 21.96 -4.44
N GLU A 86 -6.36 21.08 -4.25
CA GLU A 86 -6.13 19.68 -3.90
C GLU A 86 -5.46 18.91 -5.05
N ALA A 87 -5.92 19.11 -6.28
CA ALA A 87 -5.32 18.54 -7.48
C ALA A 87 -3.83 18.92 -7.62
N ASN A 88 -3.48 20.18 -7.35
CA ASN A 88 -2.10 20.68 -7.44
C ASN A 88 -1.18 20.13 -6.35
N LYS A 89 -1.72 19.88 -5.15
CA LYS A 89 -0.99 19.20 -4.08
C LYS A 89 -0.72 17.74 -4.44
N GLY A 90 -1.63 17.13 -5.21
CA GLY A 90 -1.52 15.75 -5.68
C GLY A 90 -1.39 14.77 -4.52
N PHE A 91 -0.67 13.68 -4.75
CA PHE A 91 -0.53 12.61 -3.76
C PHE A 91 0.43 12.96 -2.59
N LYS A 92 1.10 14.13 -2.61
CA LYS A 92 2.05 14.53 -1.55
C LYS A 92 1.40 14.74 -0.19
N ASP A 93 0.20 15.32 -0.15
CA ASP A 93 -0.54 15.49 1.11
C ASP A 93 -1.02 14.13 1.65
N MET A 94 -1.45 13.21 0.77
CA MET A 94 -1.78 11.83 1.14
C MET A 94 -0.56 11.11 1.73
N LEU A 95 0.64 11.26 1.15
CA LEU A 95 1.87 10.71 1.73
C LEU A 95 2.11 11.28 3.12
N ARG A 96 2.04 12.60 3.25
CA ARG A 96 2.26 13.25 4.54
C ARG A 96 1.25 12.80 5.59
N GLU A 97 0.02 12.48 5.21
CA GLU A 97 -0.99 11.92 6.11
C GLU A 97 -0.69 10.46 6.45
N LEU A 98 -0.30 9.62 5.49
CA LEU A 98 0.07 8.21 5.72
C LEU A 98 1.37 8.04 6.50
N SER A 99 2.33 8.93 6.30
CA SER A 99 3.62 9.00 7.01
C SER A 99 3.51 9.69 8.37
N LYS A 100 2.40 10.39 8.64
CA LYS A 100 2.16 10.99 9.95
C LYS A 100 1.35 9.98 10.76
N PRO A 101 1.95 9.33 11.76
CA PRO A 101 1.18 8.43 12.58
C PRO A 101 0.17 9.21 13.41
N ASP A 102 -1.11 8.89 13.22
CA ASP A 102 -2.05 8.98 14.32
C ASP A 102 -1.67 7.93 15.37
N GLU A 103 -1.75 8.32 16.64
CA GLU A 103 -1.80 7.41 17.80
C GLU A 103 -0.72 6.30 17.87
N GLY A 104 0.56 6.68 17.84
CA GLY A 104 1.64 5.84 18.36
C GLY A 104 2.05 4.64 17.49
N LEU A 105 1.58 4.55 16.25
CA LEU A 105 2.18 3.68 15.23
C LEU A 105 3.37 4.39 14.55
N SER A 106 4.26 3.66 13.90
CA SER A 106 5.33 4.18 13.04
C SER A 106 5.28 3.41 11.73
N CYS A 107 4.96 4.10 10.62
CA CYS A 107 4.85 3.49 9.31
C CYS A 107 6.04 3.87 8.43
N ASP A 108 6.77 2.86 7.96
CA ASP A 108 7.89 2.99 7.03
C ASP A 108 7.49 2.47 5.65
N PHE A 109 7.81 3.24 4.60
CA PHE A 109 7.65 2.77 3.23
C PHE A 109 8.77 1.78 2.91
N THR A 110 8.44 0.51 2.70
CA THR A 110 9.42 -0.51 2.27
C THR A 110 9.50 -0.61 0.76
N ARG A 111 8.45 -0.18 0.04
CA ARG A 111 8.41 -0.14 -1.41
C ARG A 111 7.61 1.04 -1.93
N PHE A 112 8.12 1.67 -2.98
CA PHE A 112 7.38 2.69 -3.72
C PHE A 112 7.93 2.77 -5.15
N ASP A 113 7.32 2.01 -6.05
CA ASP A 113 7.67 1.98 -7.46
C ASP A 113 6.54 2.62 -8.27
N THR A 114 6.92 3.56 -9.14
CA THR A 114 6.00 4.20 -10.08
C THR A 114 6.55 4.04 -11.49
N SER A 115 5.71 3.55 -12.39
CA SER A 115 6.06 3.35 -13.80
C SER A 115 4.90 3.78 -14.69
N GLY A 116 5.01 4.99 -15.24
CA GLY A 116 3.90 5.64 -15.93
C GLY A 116 2.71 5.79 -14.99
N SER A 117 1.59 5.15 -15.33
CA SER A 117 0.38 5.15 -14.50
C SER A 117 0.36 4.07 -13.43
N ASN A 118 1.33 3.16 -13.36
CA ASN A 118 1.31 2.09 -12.36
C ASN A 118 1.88 2.58 -11.03
N LEU A 119 1.20 2.22 -9.95
CA LEU A 119 1.62 2.40 -8.57
C LEU A 119 1.80 1.02 -7.92
N ASP A 120 2.94 0.80 -7.28
CA ASP A 120 3.21 -0.33 -6.40
C ASP A 120 3.92 0.19 -5.15
N ALA A 121 3.17 0.28 -4.05
CA ALA A 121 3.65 0.78 -2.77
C ALA A 121 3.42 -0.25 -1.68
N LYS A 122 4.35 -0.33 -0.73
CA LYS A 122 4.23 -1.10 0.50
C LYS A 122 4.70 -0.29 1.69
N MET A 123 3.98 -0.44 2.79
CA MET A 123 4.24 0.19 4.07
C MET A 123 4.21 -0.88 5.15
N SER A 124 5.22 -0.86 6.03
CA SER A 124 5.23 -1.62 7.28
C SER A 124 4.98 -0.63 8.41
N CYS A 125 3.97 -0.90 9.22
CA CYS A 125 3.61 -0.11 10.39
C CYS A 125 3.86 -0.91 11.65
N ASP A 126 4.61 -0.33 12.59
CA ASP A 126 4.87 -0.88 13.91
C ASP A 126 4.13 -0.07 14.98
N GLY A 127 3.49 -0.76 15.92
CA GLY A 127 2.73 -0.14 17.01
C GLY A 127 3.15 -0.68 18.39
N PRO A 128 2.62 -0.08 19.47
CA PRO A 128 2.91 -0.53 20.83
C PRO A 128 2.41 -1.95 21.07
N ALA A 129 3.04 -2.65 22.03
CA ALA A 129 2.64 -3.99 22.47
C ALA A 129 2.61 -5.06 21.36
N GLY A 130 3.43 -4.90 20.32
CA GLY A 130 3.53 -5.85 19.20
C GLY A 130 2.39 -5.74 18.20
N ALA A 131 1.57 -4.69 18.29
CA ALA A 131 0.66 -4.35 17.22
C ALA A 131 1.45 -3.92 15.98
N GLY A 132 0.93 -4.20 14.80
CA GLY A 132 1.54 -3.78 13.55
C GLY A 132 0.60 -3.97 12.37
N ALA A 133 0.97 -3.42 11.23
CA ALA A 133 0.23 -3.60 10.00
C ALA A 133 1.17 -3.63 8.79
N GLU A 134 0.96 -4.57 7.90
CA GLU A 134 1.55 -4.56 6.56
C GLU A 134 0.48 -4.06 5.59
N ILE A 135 0.80 -3.01 4.83
CA ILE A 135 -0.13 -2.39 3.90
C ILE A 135 0.53 -2.38 2.53
N SER A 136 -0.14 -2.93 1.53
CA SER A 136 0.26 -2.78 0.14
C SER A 136 -0.83 -2.06 -0.66
N LEU A 137 -0.40 -1.19 -1.56
CA LEU A 137 -1.24 -0.41 -2.44
C LEU A 137 -0.72 -0.57 -3.86
N THR A 138 -1.51 -1.25 -4.70
CA THR A 138 -1.15 -1.52 -6.08
C THR A 138 -2.25 -1.07 -7.02
N GLY A 139 -1.90 -0.60 -8.20
CA GLY A 139 -2.91 -0.28 -9.20
C GLY A 139 -2.50 0.78 -10.20
N LEU A 140 -3.50 1.44 -10.76
CA LEU A 140 -3.38 2.45 -11.80
C LEU A 140 -3.82 3.81 -11.29
N VAL A 141 -3.01 4.82 -11.62
CA VAL A 141 -3.24 6.24 -11.34
C VAL A 141 -3.04 7.01 -12.64
N GLU A 142 -4.13 7.52 -13.18
CA GLU A 142 -4.18 8.39 -14.35
C GLU A 142 -4.70 9.79 -13.95
N THR A 143 -4.71 10.73 -14.89
CA THR A 143 -5.08 12.12 -14.63
C THR A 143 -6.56 12.29 -14.29
N ASP A 144 -7.44 11.40 -14.76
CA ASP A 144 -8.89 11.50 -14.58
C ASP A 144 -9.50 10.27 -13.88
N ARG A 145 -8.70 9.25 -13.56
CA ARG A 145 -9.17 8.03 -12.90
C ARG A 145 -8.07 7.29 -12.14
N SER A 146 -8.50 6.45 -11.21
CA SER A 146 -7.65 5.48 -10.52
C SER A 146 -8.39 4.16 -10.29
N ASP A 147 -7.65 3.06 -10.32
CA ASP A 147 -8.12 1.72 -9.90
C ASP A 147 -7.04 1.14 -8.99
N LEU A 148 -7.30 1.15 -7.69
CA LEU A 148 -6.37 0.79 -6.64
C LEU A 148 -6.87 -0.44 -5.88
N MET A 149 -5.97 -1.37 -5.61
CA MET A 149 -6.15 -2.48 -4.69
C MET A 149 -5.28 -2.23 -3.46
N MET A 150 -5.92 -2.12 -2.31
CA MET A 150 -5.28 -2.05 -1.01
C MET A 150 -5.40 -3.42 -0.34
N ASP A 151 -4.28 -4.01 0.04
CA ASP A 151 -4.22 -5.22 0.86
C ASP A 151 -3.56 -4.88 2.18
N MET A 152 -4.23 -5.18 3.27
CA MET A 152 -3.85 -4.81 4.62
C MET A 152 -3.89 -6.05 5.52
N ALA A 153 -2.77 -6.38 6.14
CA ALA A 153 -2.65 -7.38 7.17
C ALA A 153 -2.32 -6.70 8.49
N VAL A 154 -3.28 -6.67 9.42
CA VAL A 154 -3.13 -6.07 10.75
C VAL A 154 -2.87 -7.17 11.77
N ASP A 155 -1.87 -6.99 12.61
CA ASP A 155 -1.71 -7.70 13.87
C ASP A 155 -2.14 -6.76 15.00
N ALA A 156 -3.31 -7.02 15.58
CA ALA A 156 -3.84 -6.24 16.70
C ALA A 156 -3.40 -6.82 18.06
N GLY A 157 -2.31 -7.59 18.10
CA GLY A 157 -1.76 -8.20 19.30
C GLY A 157 -2.76 -9.16 19.96
N PRO A 158 -3.20 -8.93 21.21
CA PRO A 158 -4.13 -9.81 21.91
C PRO A 158 -5.49 -10.02 21.23
N VAL A 159 -5.91 -9.07 20.37
CA VAL A 159 -7.17 -9.17 19.60
C VAL A 159 -7.03 -10.13 18.41
N GLY A 160 -5.80 -10.39 17.96
CA GLY A 160 -5.49 -11.32 16.87
C GLY A 160 -5.19 -10.62 15.54
N LYS A 161 -5.01 -11.44 14.50
CA LYS A 161 -4.68 -10.99 13.14
C LYS A 161 -5.95 -10.71 12.34
N MET A 162 -5.86 -9.82 11.38
CA MET A 162 -6.95 -9.45 10.49
C MET A 162 -6.38 -9.14 9.12
N ASN A 163 -6.98 -9.71 8.07
CA ASN A 163 -6.62 -9.40 6.70
C ASN A 163 -7.81 -8.72 6.03
N MET A 164 -7.53 -7.69 5.24
CA MET A 164 -8.51 -6.89 4.54
C MET A 164 -7.99 -6.52 3.16
N LYS A 165 -8.79 -6.78 2.12
CA LYS A 165 -8.55 -6.27 0.78
C LYS A 165 -9.69 -5.36 0.38
N MET A 166 -9.33 -4.15 -0.02
CA MET A 166 -10.25 -3.13 -0.50
C MET A 166 -9.89 -2.74 -1.92
N LYS A 167 -10.89 -2.71 -2.78
CA LYS A 167 -10.77 -2.15 -4.12
C LYS A 167 -11.37 -0.76 -4.12
N THR A 168 -10.61 0.22 -4.59
CA THR A 168 -11.07 1.60 -4.74
C THR A 168 -10.92 2.02 -6.19
N LYS A 169 -12.02 2.46 -6.81
CA LYS A 169 -11.99 3.10 -8.12
C LYS A 169 -12.44 4.54 -7.98
N SER A 170 -11.75 5.45 -8.62
CA SER A 170 -12.16 6.85 -8.72
C SER A 170 -12.15 7.28 -10.18
N GLU A 171 -13.16 8.02 -10.61
CA GLU A 171 -13.27 8.54 -11.97
C GLU A 171 -13.86 9.94 -11.97
N ARG A 172 -13.28 10.84 -12.76
CA ARG A 172 -13.78 12.20 -12.96
C ARG A 172 -15.05 12.16 -13.81
N ILE A 173 -16.17 12.53 -13.20
CA ILE A 173 -17.49 12.55 -13.85
C ILE A 173 -17.90 13.93 -14.38
N GLY A 174 -17.06 14.96 -14.20
CA GLY A 174 -17.30 16.28 -14.77
C GLY A 174 -16.67 17.43 -13.97
N PRO A 175 -17.05 18.69 -14.24
CA PRO A 175 -16.70 19.81 -13.36
C PRO A 175 -17.48 19.74 -12.04
N CYS A 176 -16.96 20.37 -10.98
CA CYS A 176 -17.76 20.60 -9.78
C CYS A 176 -18.87 21.61 -10.09
N THR A 177 -20.10 21.29 -9.69
CA THR A 177 -21.28 22.16 -9.81
C THR A 177 -21.46 23.05 -8.60
#